data_AF-A0A1B0GNL8-F1
#
_entry.id   AF-A0A1B0GNL8-F1
#
_cell.length_a   1.000
_cell.length_b   1.000
_cell.length_c   1.000
_cell.angle_alpha   90.00
_cell.angle_beta   90.00
_cell.angle_gamma   90.00
#
_symmetry.space_group_name_H-M   'P 1'
#
loop_
_entity.id
_entity.type
_entity.pdbx_description
1 polymer ?
#
loop_
_entity_poly.entity_id
_entity_poly.type
_entity_poly.pdbx_seq_one_letter_code
_entity_poly.pdbx_strand_id
1 'polypeptide(L)'
;MSDSRALAIDEVYEFVKVANYAAAFNLLMEQLELQLTPEKSTSELLTFVLHQHTDQLQAQEKYTELFDCYDKVLRQYPKDCELLTELGSRLYK
;
A
#
# COMPACT_ATOMS: atom_id res chain seq x y z
N MET A 1 8.13 12.37 -23.78
CA MET A 1 8.72 11.90 -22.51
C MET A 1 7.59 11.18 -21.80
N SER A 2 7.59 9.86 -21.84
CA SER A 2 6.59 9.05 -21.12
C SER A 2 6.77 9.30 -19.63
N ASP A 3 5.67 9.60 -18.93
CA ASP A 3 5.69 9.91 -17.51
C ASP A 3 6.16 8.66 -16.74
N SER A 4 7.31 8.75 -16.08
CA SER A 4 7.91 7.64 -15.32
C SER A 4 6.95 7.08 -14.27
N ARG A 5 5.98 7.90 -13.84
CA ARG A 5 4.94 7.55 -12.87
C ARG A 5 3.90 6.58 -13.43
N ALA A 6 3.50 6.75 -14.69
CA ALA A 6 2.52 5.88 -15.34
C ALA A 6 3.08 4.45 -15.51
N LEU A 7 4.36 4.35 -15.87
CA LEU A 7 5.07 3.07 -15.99
C LEU A 7 5.14 2.31 -14.66
N ALA A 8 5.32 3.01 -13.54
CA ALA A 8 5.36 2.40 -12.22
C ALA A 8 3.99 1.86 -11.78
N ILE A 9 2.89 2.55 -12.10
CA ILE A 9 1.55 2.07 -11.79
C ILE A 9 1.19 0.83 -12.62
N ASP A 10 1.56 0.81 -13.91
CA ASP A 10 1.36 -0.37 -14.77
C ASP A 10 2.09 -1.60 -14.20
N GLU A 11 3.32 -1.43 -13.71
CA GLU A 11 4.09 -2.50 -13.07
C GLU A 11 3.44 -3.01 -11.77
N VAL A 12 2.89 -2.11 -10.95
CA VAL A 12 2.10 -2.51 -9.77
C VAL A 12 0.92 -3.39 -10.18
N TYR A 13 0.21 -3.07 -11.26
CA TYR A 13 -0.88 -3.90 -11.76
C TYR A 13 -0.42 -5.28 -12.23
N GLU A 14 0.76 -5.41 -12.82
CA GLU A 14 1.33 -6.72 -13.17
C GLU A 14 1.57 -7.58 -11.92
N PHE A 15 2.08 -7.00 -10.83
CA PHE A 15 2.22 -7.72 -9.56
C PHE A 15 0.86 -8.12 -8.95
N VAL A 16 -0.14 -7.24 -9.03
CA VAL A 16 -1.50 -7.52 -8.56
C VAL A 16 -2.12 -8.68 -9.34
N LYS A 17 -1.94 -8.75 -10.67
CA LYS A 17 -2.47 -9.85 -11.51
C LYS A 17 -1.96 -11.22 -11.07
N VAL A 18 -0.73 -11.30 -10.57
CA VAL A 18 -0.12 -12.54 -10.08
C VAL A 18 -0.23 -12.70 -8.55
N ALA A 19 -1.07 -11.88 -7.90
CA ALA A 19 -1.27 -11.86 -6.44
C ALA A 19 0.01 -11.67 -5.61
N ASN A 20 1.03 -11.03 -6.18
CA ASN A 20 2.27 -10.69 -5.49
C ASN A 20 2.13 -9.32 -4.81
N TYR A 21 1.29 -9.27 -3.77
CA TYR A 21 0.97 -8.01 -3.09
C TYR A 21 2.14 -7.44 -2.29
N ALA A 22 3.12 -8.26 -1.90
CA ALA A 22 4.34 -7.80 -1.25
C ALA A 22 5.18 -6.93 -2.20
N ALA A 23 5.40 -7.41 -3.43
CA ALA A 23 6.13 -6.64 -4.44
C ALA A 23 5.35 -5.39 -4.87
N ALA A 24 4.04 -5.53 -5.09
CA ALA A 24 3.15 -4.40 -5.38
C ALA A 24 3.22 -3.32 -4.29
N PHE A 25 3.17 -3.72 -3.02
CA PHE A 25 3.22 -2.81 -1.87
C PHE A 25 4.57 -2.09 -1.80
N ASN A 26 5.68 -2.82 -1.90
CA ASN A 26 7.01 -2.23 -1.84
C ASN A 26 7.24 -1.22 -2.96
N LEU A 27 6.84 -1.55 -4.20
CA LEU A 27 6.95 -0.63 -5.34
C LEU A 27 6.10 0.62 -5.12
N LEU A 28 4.86 0.48 -4.65
CA LEU A 28 4.01 1.64 -4.31
C LEU A 28 4.65 2.51 -3.23
N MET A 29 5.17 1.91 -2.16
CA MET A 29 5.81 2.67 -1.08
C MET A 29 7.07 3.40 -1.56
N GLU A 30 7.89 2.78 -2.39
CA GLU A 30 9.06 3.41 -3.00
C GLU A 30 8.65 4.63 -3.85
N GLN A 31 7.61 4.50 -4.66
CA GLN A 31 7.10 5.62 -5.47
C GLN A 31 6.60 6.78 -4.61
N LEU A 32 5.94 6.47 -3.49
CA LEU A 32 5.42 7.47 -2.56
C LEU A 32 6.53 8.18 -1.77
N GLU A 33 7.63 7.49 -1.46
CA GLU A 33 8.82 8.09 -0.86
C GLU A 33 9.53 9.06 -1.82
N LEU A 34 9.44 8.82 -3.12
CA LEU A 34 10.10 9.62 -4.16
C LEU A 34 9.30 10.85 -4.64
N GLN A 35 7.99 10.96 -4.35
CA GLN A 35 7.15 12.08 -4.84
C GLN A 35 6.08 12.56 -3.84
N LEU A 36 6.00 13.89 -3.64
CA LEU A 36 4.99 14.57 -2.82
C LEU A 36 3.59 14.56 -3.50
N THR A 37 2.59 14.28 -2.67
CA THR A 37 1.15 14.24 -2.92
C THR A 37 0.69 13.16 -3.93
N PRO A 38 0.13 12.05 -3.42
CA PRO A 38 -0.46 11.02 -4.25
C PRO A 38 -1.77 11.50 -4.86
N GLU A 39 -1.98 11.15 -6.12
CA GLU A 39 -3.30 11.30 -6.74
C GLU A 39 -4.28 10.36 -6.03
N LYS A 40 -5.57 10.70 -6.07
CA LYS A 40 -6.63 9.91 -5.44
C LYS A 40 -6.60 8.44 -5.89
N SER A 41 -6.30 8.20 -7.17
CA SER A 41 -6.11 6.87 -7.78
C SER A 41 -4.99 6.05 -7.11
N THR A 42 -3.90 6.70 -6.70
CA THR A 42 -2.78 6.06 -6.01
C THR A 42 -3.17 5.66 -4.58
N SER A 43 -3.97 6.48 -3.89
CA SER A 43 -4.46 6.16 -2.54
C SER A 43 -5.43 4.97 -2.52
N GLU A 44 -6.34 4.90 -3.50
CA GLU A 44 -7.26 3.76 -3.65
C GLU A 44 -6.51 2.46 -3.96
N LEU A 45 -5.51 2.52 -4.86
CA LEU A 45 -4.67 1.36 -5.19
C LEU A 45 -3.81 0.92 -4.00
N LEU A 46 -3.23 1.85 -3.26
CA LEU A 46 -2.46 1.57 -2.05
C LEU A 46 -3.31 0.84 -1.01
N THR A 47 -4.52 1.34 -0.74
CA THR A 47 -5.44 0.73 0.22
C THR A 47 -5.75 -0.71 -0.16
N PHE A 48 -6.07 -0.96 -1.44
CA PHE A 48 -6.33 -2.32 -1.93
C PHE A 48 -5.11 -3.24 -1.74
N VAL A 49 -3.93 -2.82 -2.19
CA VAL A 49 -2.71 -3.62 -2.10
C VAL A 49 -2.32 -3.89 -0.65
N LEU A 50 -2.42 -2.88 0.22
CA LEU A 50 -2.14 -3.01 1.65
C LEU A 50 -3.06 -4.03 2.31
N HIS A 51 -4.36 -4.01 1.99
CA HIS A 51 -5.31 -4.99 2.52
C HIS A 51 -4.93 -6.41 2.11
N GLN A 52 -4.73 -6.64 0.82
CA GLN A 52 -4.39 -7.97 0.32
C GLN A 52 -3.06 -8.47 0.88
N HIS A 53 -2.05 -7.61 0.98
CA HIS A 53 -0.77 -7.98 1.57
C HIS A 53 -0.89 -8.30 3.06
N THR A 54 -1.58 -7.46 3.84
CA THR A 54 -1.73 -7.68 5.28
C THR A 54 -2.64 -8.86 5.62
N ASP A 55 -3.65 -9.17 4.79
CA ASP A 55 -4.43 -10.40 4.89
C ASP A 55 -3.53 -11.65 4.74
N GLN A 56 -2.60 -11.63 3.77
CA GLN A 56 -1.64 -12.72 3.60
C GLN A 56 -0.68 -12.85 4.78
N LEU A 57 -0.18 -11.72 5.32
CA LEU A 57 0.70 -11.73 6.50
C LEU A 57 -0.04 -12.24 7.74
N GLN A 58 -1.29 -11.82 7.95
CA GLN A 58 -2.12 -12.28 9.05
C GLN A 58 -2.40 -13.79 8.95
N ALA A 59 -2.70 -14.31 7.77
CA ALA A 59 -2.89 -15.74 7.54
C ALA A 59 -1.60 -16.56 7.79
N GLN A 60 -0.43 -15.91 7.72
CA GLN A 60 0.87 -16.50 8.04
C GLN A 60 1.33 -16.17 9.48
N GLU A 61 0.48 -15.55 10.30
CA GLU A 61 0.80 -15.11 11.68
C GLU A 61 2.00 -14.15 11.78
N LYS A 62 2.33 -13.46 10.68
CA LYS A 62 3.43 -12.50 10.59
C LYS A 62 3.01 -11.10 11.02
N TYR A 63 2.64 -10.98 12.29
CA TYR A 63 2.10 -9.74 12.83
C TYR A 63 3.11 -8.59 12.84
N THR A 64 4.40 -8.86 13.09
CA THR A 64 5.44 -7.82 13.06
C THR A 64 5.53 -7.15 11.69
N GLU A 65 5.60 -7.93 10.62
CA GLU A 65 5.67 -7.45 9.25
C GLU A 65 4.40 -6.70 8.85
N LEU A 66 3.25 -7.15 9.35
CA LEU A 66 1.96 -6.47 9.15
C LEU A 66 1.94 -5.09 9.79
N PHE A 67 2.38 -4.97 11.05
CA PHE A 67 2.47 -3.68 11.74
C PHE A 67 3.49 -2.76 11.09
N ASP A 68 4.62 -3.28 10.60
CA ASP A 68 5.60 -2.50 9.83
C ASP A 68 4.97 -1.91 8.56
N CYS A 69 4.07 -2.63 7.88
CA CYS A 69 3.33 -2.11 6.72
C CYS A 69 2.43 -0.93 7.12
N TYR A 70 1.68 -1.06 8.22
CA TYR A 70 0.84 0.03 8.71
C TYR A 70 1.66 1.24 9.14
N ASP A 71 2.76 1.05 9.84
CA ASP A 71 3.67 2.13 10.25
C ASP A 71 4.23 2.88 9.03
N LYS A 72 4.67 2.16 7.99
CA LYS A 72 5.17 2.76 6.74
C LYS A 72 4.10 3.64 6.09
N VAL A 73 2.88 3.14 5.97
CA VAL A 73 1.76 3.84 5.36
C VAL A 73 1.39 5.08 6.19
N LEU A 74 1.26 4.95 7.51
CA LEU A 74 0.92 6.06 8.40
C LEU A 74 1.97 7.18 8.40
N ARG A 75 3.25 6.86 8.19
CA ARG A 75 4.31 7.88 8.04
C ARG A 75 4.13 8.73 6.78
N GLN A 76 3.64 8.13 5.69
CA GLN A 76 3.37 8.86 4.44
C GLN A 76 2.06 9.64 4.52
N TYR A 77 1.06 9.11 5.24
CA TYR A 77 -0.29 9.65 5.31
C TYR A 77 -0.78 9.92 6.74
N PRO A 78 -0.05 10.72 7.54
CA PRO A 78 -0.39 10.89 8.96
C PRO A 78 -1.71 11.64 9.19
N LYS A 79 -2.32 12.22 8.14
CA LYS A 79 -3.55 13.01 8.20
C LYS A 79 -4.65 12.50 7.27
N ASP A 80 -4.44 11.35 6.61
CA ASP A 80 -5.48 10.76 5.77
C ASP A 80 -6.51 10.08 6.70
N CYS A 81 -7.61 10.79 6.96
CA CYS A 81 -8.66 10.32 7.86
C CYS A 81 -9.33 9.04 7.37
N GLU A 82 -9.45 8.85 6.06
CA GLU A 82 -10.07 7.65 5.48
C GLU A 82 -9.18 6.45 5.72
N LEU A 83 -7.89 6.58 5.40
CA LEU A 83 -6.89 5.53 5.65
C LEU A 83 -6.75 5.21 7.15
N LEU A 84 -6.71 6.23 8.02
CA LEU A 84 -6.67 6.04 9.47
C LEU A 84 -7.89 5.27 9.99
N THR A 85 -9.08 5.57 9.48
CA THR A 85 -10.34 4.91 9.86
C THR A 85 -10.35 3.44 9.42
N GLU A 86 -9.90 3.19 8.19
CA GLU A 86 -9.83 1.84 7.62
C GLU A 86 -8.84 0.95 8.39
N LEU A 87 -7.62 1.46 8.63
CA LEU A 87 -6.60 0.74 9.40
C LEU A 87 -7.03 0.47 10.84
N GLY A 88 -7.61 1.47 11.51
CA GLY A 88 -8.15 1.30 12.86
C GLY A 88 -9.25 0.22 12.92
N SER A 89 -10.12 0.18 11.93
CA SER A 89 -11.19 -0.83 11.84
C SER A 89 -10.65 -2.24 11.66
N ARG A 90 -9.54 -2.41 10.94
CA ARG A 90 -8.89 -3.72 10.75
C ARG A 90 -8.18 -4.21 12.00
N LEU A 91 -7.52 -3.32 12.75
CA LEU A 91 -6.81 -3.67 13.99
C LEU A 91 -7.74 -3.98 15.17
N TYR A 92 -8.97 -3.47 15.16
CA TYR A 92 -9.94 -3.72 16.21
C TYR A 92 -10.65 -5.08 16.10
N LYS A 93 -10.76 -5.61 14.88
CA LYS A 93 -11.48 -6.85 14.57
C LYS A 93 -10.72 -8.09 15.02
#